data_AF-A0A2W4JVM2-F1
#
_entry.id   AF-A0A2W4JVM2-F1
#
_cell.length_a   1.000
_cell.length_b   1.000
_cell.length_c   1.000
_cell.angle_alpha   90.00
_cell.angle_beta   90.00
_cell.angle_gamma   90.00
#
_symmetry.space_group_name_H-M   'P 1'
#
loop_
_entity.id
_entity.type
_entity.pdbx_description
1 polymer ?
#
loop_
_entity_poly.entity_id
_entity_poly.type
_entity_poly.pdbx_seq_one_letter_code
_entity_poly.pdbx_strand_id
1 'polypeptide(L)' 'MGIRVRTTVHEKILSLEDIKAIAWWLSGAKRYTLQGYRYSEGVLDVDFCGKKPCDRAFLEKAMEEISEHFAEVLVRN' A
#
# COMPACT_ATOMS: atom_id res chain seq x y z
N MET A 1 -14.30 -17.93 6.64
CA MET A 1 -13.12 -17.56 5.81
C MET A 1 -13.36 -16.15 5.29
N GLY A 2 -12.46 -15.18 5.49
CA GLY A 2 -12.69 -13.76 5.12
C GLY A 2 -11.80 -13.31 3.96
N ILE A 3 -12.25 -12.32 3.20
CA ILE A 3 -11.51 -11.75 2.05
C ILE A 3 -10.19 -11.14 2.52
N ARG A 4 -9.11 -11.35 1.76
CA ARG A 4 -7.79 -10.75 2.01
C ARG A 4 -7.36 -10.00 0.76
N VAL A 5 -7.02 -8.72 0.92
CA VAL A 5 -6.62 -7.84 -0.17
C VAL A 5 -5.17 -7.38 0.01
N ARG A 6 -4.52 -7.07 -1.11
CA ARG A 6 -3.15 -6.58 -1.12
C ARG A 6 -2.99 -5.53 -2.22
N THR A 7 -2.31 -4.45 -1.89
CA THR A 7 -1.96 -3.39 -2.83
C THR A 7 -0.45 -3.22 -2.83
N THR A 8 0.14 -3.15 -4.01
CA THR A 8 1.55 -2.78 -4.19
C THR A 8 1.64 -1.26 -4.29
N VAL A 9 2.48 -0.65 -3.46
CA VAL A 9 2.49 0.80 -3.19
C VAL A 9 3.85 1.39 -3.58
N HIS A 10 3.81 2.56 -4.21
CA HIS A 10 4.97 3.42 -4.40
C HIS A 10 4.56 4.84 -4.01
N GLU A 11 5.33 5.50 -3.14
CA GLU A 11 4.95 6.77 -2.49
C GLU A 11 4.83 7.96 -3.45
N LYS A 12 5.38 7.84 -4.67
CA LYS A 12 5.21 8.83 -5.74
C LYS A 12 3.97 8.60 -6.62
N ILE A 13 3.33 7.42 -6.52
CA ILE A 13 2.15 7.06 -7.32
C ILE A 13 0.89 7.14 -6.47
N LEU A 14 0.93 6.63 -5.25
CA LEU A 14 -0.19 6.65 -4.32
C LEU A 14 0.12 7.60 -3.17
N SER A 15 -0.76 8.57 -2.96
CA SER A 15 -0.78 9.38 -1.75
C SER A 15 -1.47 8.63 -0.60
N LEU A 16 -1.38 9.15 0.62
CA LEU A 16 -2.13 8.61 1.76
C LEU A 16 -3.65 8.69 1.53
N GLU A 17 -4.13 9.75 0.89
CA GLU A 17 -5.55 9.92 0.59
C GLU A 17 -6.04 8.89 -0.45
N ASP A 18 -5.22 8.56 -1.45
CA ASP A 18 -5.54 7.47 -2.38
C ASP A 18 -5.65 6.13 -1.64
N ILE A 19 -4.73 5.86 -0.71
CA ILE A 19 -4.75 4.62 0.08
C ILE A 19 -6.00 4.55 0.97
N LYS A 20 -6.41 5.67 1.59
CA LYS A 20 -7.65 5.77 2.38
C LYS A 20 -8.89 5.54 1.54
N ALA A 21 -8.96 6.14 0.34
CA ALA A 21 -10.06 5.92 -0.59
C ALA A 21 -10.17 4.44 -1.00
N ILE A 22 -9.03 3.80 -1.33
CA ILE A 22 -9.00 2.37 -1.64
C ILE A 22 -9.42 1.54 -0.42
N ALA A 23 -8.94 1.88 0.78
CA ALA A 23 -9.33 1.19 2.01
C ALA A 23 -10.84 1.26 2.27
N TRP A 24 -11.45 2.42 2.05
CA TRP A 24 -12.89 2.60 2.15
C TRP A 24 -13.66 1.69 1.17
N TRP A 25 -13.24 1.64 -0.11
CA TRP A 25 -13.81 0.72 -1.10
C TRP A 25 -13.70 -0.75 -0.70
N LEU A 26 -12.67 -1.11 0.07
CA LEU A 26 -12.37 -2.48 0.46
C LEU A 26 -12.84 -2.84 1.89
N SER A 27 -13.56 -1.96 2.57
CA SER A 27 -13.93 -2.04 4.01
C SER A 27 -14.73 -3.28 4.47
N GLY A 28 -15.05 -4.21 3.57
CA GLY A 28 -15.60 -5.54 3.92
C GLY A 28 -14.55 -6.65 4.02
N ALA A 29 -13.27 -6.38 3.68
CA ALA A 29 -12.22 -7.39 3.75
C ALA A 29 -11.75 -7.62 5.19
N LYS A 30 -11.31 -8.84 5.48
CA LYS A 30 -10.75 -9.17 6.80
C LYS A 30 -9.36 -8.58 6.99
N ARG A 31 -8.55 -8.58 5.93
CA ARG A 31 -7.13 -8.17 5.99
C ARG A 31 -6.74 -7.36 4.78
N TYR A 32 -5.98 -6.29 5.01
CA TYR A 32 -5.32 -5.52 3.95
C TYR A 32 -3.79 -5.55 4.12
N THR A 33 -3.07 -5.99 3.08
CA THR A 33 -1.60 -5.91 3.03
C THR A 33 -1.13 -4.75 2.16
N LEU A 34 -0.40 -3.81 2.74
CA LEU A 34 0.35 -2.78 2.02
C LEU A 34 1.73 -3.34 1.70
N GLN A 35 1.99 -3.60 0.41
CA GLN A 35 3.27 -4.12 -0.05
C GLN A 35 4.05 -3.01 -0.75
N GLY A 36 5.23 -2.64 -0.25
CA GLY A 36 6.12 -1.73 -0.93
C GLY A 36 6.54 -2.28 -2.29
N TYR A 37 6.48 -1.43 -3.31
CA TYR A 37 7.06 -1.72 -4.60
C TYR A 37 8.58 -1.80 -4.48
N ARG A 38 9.15 -2.82 -5.13
CA ARG A 38 10.59 -2.94 -5.34
C ARG A 38 10.85 -2.79 -6.83
N TYR A 39 11.88 -2.02 -7.16
CA TYR A 39 12.26 -1.77 -8.55
C TYR A 39 12.35 -3.06 -9.37
N SER A 40 11.64 -3.05 -10.50
CA SER A 40 11.69 -4.03 -11.55
C SER A 40 11.77 -3.29 -12.88
N GLU A 41 12.65 -3.76 -13.77
CA GLU A 41 12.88 -3.13 -15.06
C GLU A 41 11.61 -3.17 -15.93
N GLY A 42 11.25 -2.02 -16.51
CA GLY A 42 10.09 -1.89 -17.39
C GLY A 42 8.71 -1.86 -16.72
N VAL A 43 8.63 -1.82 -15.38
CA VAL A 43 7.33 -1.81 -14.67
C VAL A 43 6.85 -0.40 -14.32
N LEU A 44 7.69 0.40 -13.66
CA LEU A 44 7.40 1.81 -13.35
C LEU A 44 8.39 2.70 -14.09
N ASP A 45 7.95 3.91 -14.43
CA ASP A 45 8.82 4.96 -14.98
C ASP A 45 9.95 5.25 -13.98
N VAL A 46 11.18 4.91 -14.38
CA VAL A 46 12.36 5.03 -13.54
C VAL A 46 12.80 6.47 -13.32
N ASP A 47 12.52 7.37 -14.26
CA ASP A 47 12.89 8.78 -14.15
C ASP A 47 11.96 9.49 -13.17
N PHE A 48 10.68 9.08 -13.14
CA PHE A 48 9.72 9.56 -12.14
C PHE A 48 9.89 8.87 -10.77
N CYS A 49 9.87 7.54 -10.73
CA CYS A 49 9.83 6.76 -9.48
C CYS A 49 11.21 6.58 -8.84
N GLY A 50 12.26 6.45 -9.66
CA GLY A 50 13.58 6.02 -9.22
C GLY A 50 13.68 4.50 -9.02
N LYS A 51 14.81 4.05 -8.47
CA LYS A 51 15.11 2.63 -8.22
C LYS A 51 15.07 2.24 -6.75
N LYS A 52 14.87 3.21 -5.85
CA LYS A 52 14.78 2.94 -4.42
C LYS A 52 13.49 2.15 -4.15
N PRO A 53 13.53 1.13 -3.27
CA PRO A 53 12.30 0.50 -2.79
C PRO A 53 11.40 1.53 -2.12
N CYS A 54 10.09 1.24 -2.10
CA CYS A 54 9.12 2.07 -1.40
C CYS A 54 9.53 2.29 0.06
N ASP A 55 9.38 3.54 0.52
CA ASP A 55 9.74 3.92 1.88
C ASP A 55 8.88 3.16 2.91
N ARG A 56 9.54 2.46 3.81
CA ARG A 56 8.88 1.71 4.88
C ARG A 56 8.09 2.64 5.79
N ALA A 57 8.59 3.84 6.08
CA ALA A 57 7.91 4.80 6.95
C ALA A 57 6.60 5.30 6.33
N PHE A 58 6.58 5.48 5.00
CA PHE A 58 5.36 5.81 4.28
C PHE A 58 4.30 4.71 4.40
N LEU A 59 4.70 3.45 4.26
CA LEU A 59 3.78 2.31 4.39
C LEU A 59 3.24 2.15 5.82
N GLU A 60 4.07 2.40 6.84
CA GLU A 60 3.66 2.35 8.24
C GLU A 60 2.66 3.46 8.55
N LYS A 61 2.90 4.67 8.06
CA LYS A 61 1.92 5.76 8.16
C LYS A 61 0.61 5.42 7.44
N ALA A 62 0.69 4.85 6.24
CA ALA A 62 -0.49 4.41 5.52
C ALA A 62 -1.27 3.29 6.24
N MET A 63 -0.56 2.40 6.95
CA MET A 63 -1.18 1.38 7.80
C MET A 63 -1.97 2.02 8.95
N GLU A 64 -1.40 3.01 9.64
CA GLU A 64 -2.08 3.73 10.72
C GLU A 64 -3.40 4.34 10.25
N GLU A 65 -3.38 5.03 9.10
CA GLU A 65 -4.57 5.72 8.53
C GLU A 65 -5.73 4.78 8.17
N ILE A 66 -5.47 3.49 7.93
CA ILE A 66 -6.50 2.54 7.46
C ILE A 66 -6.78 1.41 8.44
N SER A 67 -6.09 1.38 9.59
CA SER A 67 -6.18 0.28 10.55
C SER A 67 -7.59 0.08 11.10
N GLU A 68 -8.40 1.14 11.20
CA GLU A 68 -9.78 1.05 11.67
C GLU A 68 -10.74 0.34 10.70
N HIS A 69 -10.37 0.21 9.42
CA HIS A 69 -11.22 -0.40 8.39
C HIS A 69 -11.10 -1.92 8.29
N PHE A 70 -10.08 -2.53 8.91
CA PHE A 70 -9.79 -3.96 8.76
C PHE A 70 -9.47 -4.60 10.11
N ALA A 71 -9.78 -5.90 10.24
CA ALA A 71 -9.38 -6.64 11.44
C ALA A 71 -7.86 -6.80 11.55
N GLU A 72 -7.14 -6.67 10.44
CA GLU A 72 -5.68 -6.78 10.39
C GLU A 72 -5.13 -6.02 9.18
N VAL A 73 -4.16 -5.15 9.41
CA VAL A 73 -3.38 -4.51 8.34
C VAL A 73 -1.93 -4.95 8.48
N LEU A 74 -1.31 -5.35 7.36
CA LEU A 74 0.08 -5.81 7.34
C LEU A 74 0.91 -4.96 6.40
N VAL A 75 2.14 -4.65 6.79
CA VAL A 75 3.13 -4.00 5.91
C VAL A 75 4.21 -4.98 5.49
N ARG A 76 4.48 -5.07 4.19
CA ARG A 76 5.58 -5.85 3.60
C ARG A 76 6.45 -4.96 2.73
N ASN A 77 7.78 -5.08 2.86
CA ASN A 77 8.76 -4.44 1.97
C ASN A 77 9.62 -5.51 1.29
#